data_AF-C7SFI0-F1
#
_entry.id   AF-C7SFI0-F1
#
_cell.length_a   1.000
_cell.length_b   1.000
_cell.length_c   1.000
_cell.angle_alpha   90.00
_cell.angle_beta   90.00
_cell.angle_gamma   90.00
#
_symmetry.space_group_name_H-M   'P 1'
#
loop_
_entity.id
_entity.type
_entity.pdbx_description
1 polymer ?
#
loop_
_entity_poly.entity_id
_entity_poly.type
_entity_poly.pdbx_seq_one_letter_code
_entity_poly.pdbx_strand_id
1 'polypeptide(L)'
;TSLFQSLTQTYGLTTHVAWRAAFAIVPAPILLFVAVLTFIFGQDHPAGKWSERHTLPAAALAAKQGHQIPLDHSDKKTTSSSESSKDEKDAEGNAAVSVRPVIAEEDLELVKSTVDVAINEPLTLKTTVKILTNPLTWLPALAYLTTFGVELAIDSQFAAVLFSLFSKKRPGFNQTTAGYYTSILGLLNLVTRPAGGYIGDVVYRHYGTNGKKAWTLLCGLIMGAALLAGGFYLQNTRTSGDESLSILMGVFSVAAIFSEF
;
A
#
# COMPACT_ATOMS: atom_id res chain seq x y z
N THR A 1 23.11 4.12 23.33
CA THR A 1 24.19 3.84 22.35
C THR A 1 23.55 3.36 21.07
N SER A 2 24.01 3.84 19.90
CA SER A 2 23.47 3.37 18.62
C SER A 2 24.02 1.97 18.29
N LEU A 3 23.29 1.18 17.50
CA LEU A 3 23.74 -0.14 17.03
C LEU A 3 25.13 -0.05 16.39
N PHE A 4 25.33 0.95 15.54
CA PHE A 4 26.60 1.23 14.88
C PHE A 4 27.74 1.51 15.88
N GLN A 5 27.46 2.29 16.93
CA GLN A 5 28.45 2.57 17.97
C GLN A 5 28.79 1.33 18.79
N SER A 6 27.82 0.46 19.04
CA SER A 6 28.10 -0.82 19.71
C SER A 6 28.94 -1.75 18.83
N LEU A 7 28.64 -1.86 17.53
CA LEU A 7 29.42 -2.67 16.58
C LEU A 7 30.88 -2.20 16.46
N THR A 8 31.12 -0.89 16.52
CA THR A 8 32.47 -0.31 16.40
C THR A 8 33.23 -0.29 17.73
N GLN A 9 32.60 0.15 18.83
CA GLN A 9 33.27 0.33 20.14
C GLN A 9 33.27 -0.93 21.01
N THR A 10 32.20 -1.74 20.96
CA THR A 10 32.09 -2.95 21.80
C THR A 10 32.65 -4.18 21.08
N TYR A 11 32.40 -4.30 19.78
CA TYR A 11 32.82 -5.46 18.97
C TYR A 11 34.08 -5.21 18.12
N GLY A 12 34.59 -3.97 18.09
CA GLY A 12 35.84 -3.64 17.40
C GLY A 12 35.78 -3.71 15.86
N LEU A 13 34.58 -3.74 15.26
CA LEU A 13 34.46 -3.78 13.80
C LEU A 13 34.90 -2.44 13.18
N THR A 14 35.53 -2.52 12.02
CA THR A 14 35.81 -1.33 11.21
C THR A 14 34.51 -0.70 10.72
N THR A 15 34.50 0.63 10.55
CA THR A 15 33.34 1.43 10.09
C THR A 15 32.65 0.81 8.87
N HIS A 16 33.43 0.32 7.90
CA HIS A 16 32.92 -0.28 6.67
C HIS A 16 32.19 -1.60 6.90
N VAL A 17 32.67 -2.45 7.82
CA VAL A 17 32.01 -3.72 8.16
C VAL A 17 30.80 -3.48 9.06
N ALA A 18 30.91 -2.55 10.02
CA ALA A 18 29.82 -2.20 10.93
C ALA A 18 28.56 -1.68 10.20
N TRP A 19 28.75 -0.89 9.13
CA TRP A 19 27.63 -0.42 8.30
C TRP A 19 26.89 -1.56 7.59
N ARG A 20 27.62 -2.51 7.01
CA ARG A 20 27.05 -3.69 6.34
C ARG A 20 26.37 -4.63 7.34
N ALA A 21 27.00 -4.84 8.49
CA ALA A 21 26.44 -5.63 9.57
C ALA A 21 25.13 -5.03 10.09
N ALA A 22 25.04 -3.70 10.24
CA ALA A 22 23.80 -3.04 10.65
C ALA A 22 22.62 -3.33 9.70
N PHE A 23 22.84 -3.32 8.38
CA PHE A 23 21.82 -3.70 7.40
C PHE A 23 21.41 -5.17 7.47
N ALA A 24 22.38 -6.06 7.73
CA ALA A 24 22.11 -7.49 7.84
C ALA A 24 21.39 -7.85 9.16
N ILE A 25 21.61 -7.10 10.24
CA ILE A 25 21.06 -7.40 11.57
C ILE A 25 19.61 -6.91 11.71
N VAL A 26 19.26 -5.74 11.16
CA VAL A 26 17.94 -5.13 11.40
C VAL A 26 17.01 -5.24 10.17
N PRO A 27 17.29 -4.63 9.01
CA PRO A 27 16.44 -4.76 7.83
C PRO A 27 16.20 -6.19 7.34
N ALA A 28 17.24 -7.02 7.23
CA ALA A 28 17.08 -8.35 6.61
C ALA A 28 16.13 -9.29 7.37
N PRO A 29 16.22 -9.42 8.71
CA PRO A 29 15.25 -10.22 9.47
C PRO A 29 13.83 -9.68 9.39
N ILE A 30 13.66 -8.35 9.38
CA ILE A 30 12.34 -7.72 9.22
C ILE A 30 11.75 -8.08 7.86
N LEU A 31 12.53 -7.98 6.77
CA LEU A 31 12.07 -8.35 5.43
C LEU A 31 11.71 -9.82 5.32
N LEU A 32 12.53 -10.72 5.88
CA LEU A 32 12.22 -12.15 5.91
C LEU A 32 10.97 -12.44 6.73
N PHE A 33 10.80 -11.79 7.86
CA PHE A 33 9.61 -11.92 8.69
C PHE A 33 8.36 -11.46 7.94
N VAL A 34 8.39 -10.28 7.31
CA VAL A 34 7.28 -9.77 6.48
C VAL A 34 7.00 -10.70 5.31
N ALA A 35 8.03 -11.22 4.64
CA ALA A 35 7.85 -12.18 3.55
C ALA A 35 7.13 -13.47 4.00
N VAL A 36 7.50 -14.00 5.16
CA VAL A 36 6.82 -15.17 5.76
C VAL A 36 5.37 -14.83 6.13
N LEU A 37 5.12 -13.66 6.70
CA LEU A 37 3.75 -13.21 6.99
C LEU A 37 2.91 -13.08 5.72
N THR A 38 3.45 -12.48 4.66
CA THR A 38 2.76 -12.39 3.36
C THR A 38 2.50 -13.77 2.77
N PHE A 39 3.40 -14.73 2.96
CA PHE A 39 3.19 -16.10 2.49
C PHE A 39 2.07 -16.83 3.25
N ILE A 40 1.94 -16.58 4.56
CA ILE A 40 0.92 -17.23 5.41
C ILE A 40 -0.44 -16.55 5.31
N PHE A 41 -0.47 -15.22 5.26
CA PHE A 41 -1.69 -14.41 5.34
C PHE A 41 -2.10 -13.78 4.00
N GLY A 42 -1.24 -13.81 2.98
CA GLY A 42 -1.54 -13.28 1.66
C GLY A 42 -2.67 -14.05 0.99
N GLN A 43 -3.64 -13.32 0.45
CA GLN A 43 -4.72 -13.89 -0.37
C GLN A 43 -4.30 -13.88 -1.84
N ASP A 44 -4.50 -14.99 -2.56
CA ASP A 44 -4.14 -15.14 -3.97
C ASP A 44 -4.92 -14.19 -4.90
N HIS A 45 -6.20 -13.94 -4.63
CA HIS A 45 -6.99 -12.94 -5.36
C HIS A 45 -8.06 -12.30 -4.46
N PRO A 46 -8.52 -11.07 -4.78
CA PRO A 46 -9.51 -10.34 -3.99
C PRO A 46 -10.88 -11.01 -3.86
N ALA A 47 -11.10 -12.14 -4.55
CA ALA A 47 -12.35 -12.90 -4.52
C ALA A 47 -12.17 -14.36 -4.07
N GLY A 48 -11.01 -14.77 -3.51
CA GLY A 48 -10.75 -16.16 -3.06
C GLY A 48 -9.44 -16.81 -3.52
N LYS A 49 -9.49 -18.12 -3.88
CA LYS A 49 -8.38 -18.89 -4.48
C LYS A 49 -8.40 -18.85 -6.02
N TRP A 50 -7.25 -18.60 -6.66
CA TRP A 50 -7.19 -18.34 -8.11
C TRP A 50 -7.72 -19.51 -8.98
N SER A 51 -7.69 -20.72 -8.43
CA SER A 51 -8.29 -21.92 -9.01
C SER A 51 -9.82 -21.82 -9.21
N GLU A 52 -10.51 -21.01 -8.41
CA GLU A 52 -11.97 -20.87 -8.37
C GLU A 52 -12.45 -19.60 -9.13
N ARG A 53 -11.58 -18.95 -9.91
CA ARG A 53 -11.91 -17.71 -10.64
C ARG A 53 -13.14 -17.83 -11.56
N HIS A 54 -13.42 -19.04 -12.03
CA HIS A 54 -14.52 -19.33 -12.96
C HIS A 54 -15.87 -19.54 -12.26
N THR A 55 -15.89 -19.76 -10.94
CA THR A 55 -17.12 -19.86 -10.14
C THR A 55 -17.56 -18.53 -9.54
N LEU A 56 -16.81 -17.45 -9.81
CA LEU A 56 -17.12 -16.12 -9.32
C LEU A 56 -18.35 -15.52 -10.02
N PRO A 57 -19.21 -14.78 -9.32
CA PRO A 57 -20.36 -14.07 -9.91
C PRO A 57 -19.93 -13.08 -11.01
N ALA A 58 -18.72 -12.53 -10.93
CA ALA A 58 -18.11 -11.70 -11.97
C ALA A 58 -17.89 -12.45 -13.31
N ALA A 59 -17.49 -13.73 -13.26
CA ALA A 59 -17.31 -14.57 -14.45
C ALA A 59 -18.66 -14.94 -15.09
N ALA A 60 -19.69 -15.16 -14.26
CA ALA A 60 -21.06 -15.40 -14.72
C ALA A 60 -21.69 -14.17 -15.39
N LEU A 61 -21.41 -12.96 -14.88
CA LEU A 61 -21.85 -11.69 -15.50
C LEU A 61 -21.16 -11.44 -16.84
N ALA A 62 -19.85 -11.70 -16.94
CA ALA A 62 -19.10 -11.59 -18.19
C ALA A 62 -19.61 -12.58 -19.26
N ALA A 63 -19.94 -13.82 -18.87
CA ALA A 63 -20.53 -14.82 -19.75
C ALA A 63 -21.93 -14.42 -20.25
N LYS A 64 -22.77 -13.80 -19.39
CA LYS A 64 -24.08 -13.26 -19.79
C LYS A 64 -23.99 -12.08 -20.76
N GLN A 65 -22.92 -11.29 -20.70
CA GLN A 65 -22.68 -10.15 -21.60
C GLN A 65 -22.03 -10.54 -22.94
N GLY A 66 -21.91 -11.83 -23.24
CA GLY A 66 -21.36 -12.33 -24.51
C GLY A 66 -19.84 -12.17 -24.65
N HIS A 67 -19.14 -11.85 -23.56
CA HIS A 67 -17.68 -11.80 -23.55
C HIS A 67 -17.11 -13.19 -23.35
N GLN A 68 -16.37 -13.69 -24.36
CA GLN A 68 -15.64 -14.94 -24.25
C GLN A 68 -14.42 -14.73 -23.35
N ILE A 69 -14.46 -15.31 -22.14
CA ILE A 69 -13.29 -15.40 -21.27
C ILE A 69 -12.31 -16.36 -21.95
N PRO A 70 -11.09 -15.94 -22.33
CA PRO A 70 -10.11 -16.86 -22.89
C PRO A 70 -9.73 -17.90 -21.82
N LEU A 71 -10.17 -19.14 -22.02
CA LEU A 71 -9.82 -20.27 -21.16
C LEU A 71 -8.40 -20.73 -21.48
N ASP A 72 -7.56 -20.90 -20.46
CA ASP A 72 -6.20 -21.40 -20.62
C ASP A 72 -6.21 -22.88 -21.05
N HIS A 73 -5.11 -23.42 -21.59
CA HIS A 73 -5.07 -24.79 -22.12
C HIS A 73 -5.39 -25.85 -21.03
N SER A 74 -5.08 -25.53 -19.77
CA SER A 74 -5.44 -26.30 -18.57
C SER A 74 -6.96 -26.30 -18.33
N ASP A 75 -7.61 -25.17 -18.58
CA ASP A 75 -9.04 -24.94 -18.30
C ASP A 75 -9.93 -25.60 -19.36
N LYS A 76 -9.49 -25.66 -20.64
CA LYS A 76 -10.20 -26.41 -21.69
C LYS A 76 -10.40 -27.88 -21.35
N LYS A 77 -9.48 -28.48 -20.58
CA LYS A 77 -9.55 -29.90 -20.19
C LYS A 77 -10.63 -30.15 -19.14
N THR A 78 -10.86 -29.22 -18.23
CA THR A 78 -11.88 -29.31 -17.17
C THR A 78 -13.30 -29.10 -17.72
N THR A 79 -13.45 -28.22 -18.72
CA THR A 79 -14.73 -28.00 -19.40
C THR A 79 -15.07 -29.13 -20.37
N SER A 80 -14.10 -29.64 -21.14
CA SER A 80 -14.32 -30.77 -22.08
C SER A 80 -14.56 -32.12 -21.40
N SER A 81 -14.02 -32.32 -20.20
CA SER A 81 -14.36 -33.50 -19.37
C SER A 81 -15.75 -33.41 -18.73
N SER A 82 -16.33 -32.21 -18.64
CA SER A 82 -17.72 -32.01 -18.17
C SER A 82 -18.75 -32.09 -19.30
N GLU A 83 -18.35 -31.84 -20.55
CA GLU A 83 -19.24 -31.91 -21.73
C GLU A 83 -19.29 -33.31 -22.39
N SER A 84 -18.31 -34.18 -22.15
CA SER A 84 -18.24 -35.51 -22.78
C SER A 84 -19.05 -36.61 -22.08
N SER A 85 -19.80 -36.30 -21.02
CA SER A 85 -20.58 -37.28 -20.25
C SER A 85 -22.10 -37.12 -20.37
N LYS A 86 -22.60 -36.71 -21.55
CA LYS A 86 -24.03 -36.78 -21.89
C LYS A 86 -24.21 -37.42 -23.26
N ASP A 87 -24.23 -38.74 -23.30
CA ASP A 87 -25.18 -39.55 -24.09
C ASP A 87 -24.85 -41.04 -23.91
N GLU A 88 -25.49 -41.71 -22.95
CA GLU A 88 -26.26 -42.96 -23.11
C GLU A 88 -26.58 -43.67 -21.77
N LYS A 89 -27.73 -44.35 -21.81
CA LYS A 89 -28.59 -44.98 -20.80
C LYS A 89 -27.98 -45.80 -19.63
N ASP A 90 -28.66 -45.62 -18.50
CA ASP A 90 -29.12 -46.57 -17.47
C ASP A 90 -28.17 -47.38 -16.55
N ALA A 91 -28.54 -47.32 -15.26
CA ALA A 91 -28.33 -48.23 -14.13
C ALA A 91 -27.17 -48.00 -13.12
N GLU A 92 -27.61 -47.76 -11.88
CA GLU A 92 -27.00 -48.00 -10.56
C GLU A 92 -25.83 -47.14 -10.03
N GLY A 93 -26.10 -46.48 -8.89
CA GLY A 93 -25.19 -46.49 -7.74
C GLY A 93 -24.12 -45.39 -7.64
N ASN A 94 -24.51 -44.17 -7.26
CA ASN A 94 -23.97 -43.42 -6.11
C ASN A 94 -24.28 -41.92 -6.24
N ALA A 95 -24.91 -41.38 -5.20
CA ALA A 95 -25.26 -39.97 -5.10
C ALA A 95 -23.99 -39.09 -4.99
N ALA A 96 -23.60 -38.46 -6.09
CA ALA A 96 -22.79 -37.25 -6.06
C ALA A 96 -23.71 -36.05 -6.33
N VAL A 97 -24.07 -35.38 -5.24
CA VAL A 97 -24.93 -34.19 -5.22
C VAL A 97 -24.33 -33.11 -6.11
N SER A 98 -24.98 -32.85 -7.24
CA SER A 98 -24.74 -31.68 -8.09
C SER A 98 -25.24 -30.43 -7.37
N VAL A 99 -24.36 -29.80 -6.58
CA VAL A 99 -24.60 -28.45 -6.06
C VAL A 99 -24.32 -27.47 -7.20
N ARG A 100 -25.35 -27.17 -8.01
CA ARG A 100 -25.41 -25.84 -8.63
C ARG A 100 -25.71 -24.86 -7.50
N PRO A 101 -24.84 -23.90 -7.15
CA PRO A 101 -25.32 -22.77 -6.38
C PRO A 101 -26.30 -22.03 -7.30
N VAL A 102 -27.59 -22.21 -7.05
CA VAL A 102 -28.60 -21.21 -7.41
C VAL A 102 -28.24 -20.01 -6.56
N ILE A 103 -27.36 -19.15 -7.10
CA ILE A 103 -27.07 -17.86 -6.50
C ILE A 103 -28.37 -17.07 -6.65
N ALA A 104 -29.04 -16.85 -5.52
CA ALA A 104 -30.26 -16.07 -5.43
C ALA A 104 -30.01 -14.66 -5.96
N GLU A 105 -31.03 -14.04 -6.56
CA GLU A 105 -30.95 -12.70 -7.14
C GLU A 105 -30.51 -11.62 -6.11
N GLU A 106 -30.55 -11.94 -4.81
CA GLU A 106 -30.07 -11.11 -3.69
C GLU A 106 -28.54 -10.88 -3.69
N ASP A 107 -27.72 -11.81 -4.19
CA ASP A 107 -26.26 -11.62 -4.29
C ASP A 107 -25.85 -10.69 -5.45
N LEU A 108 -26.80 -10.32 -6.31
CA LEU A 108 -26.63 -9.38 -7.42
C LEU A 108 -26.79 -7.92 -6.98
N GLU A 109 -27.46 -7.67 -5.85
CA GLU A 109 -27.61 -6.33 -5.27
C GLU A 109 -26.38 -5.87 -4.45
N LEU A 110 -25.48 -6.79 -4.08
CA LEU A 110 -24.26 -6.44 -3.33
C LEU A 110 -23.14 -5.87 -4.23
N VAL A 111 -23.32 -5.85 -5.55
CA VAL A 111 -22.37 -5.24 -6.50
C VAL A 111 -22.66 -3.74 -6.61
N LYS A 112 -22.29 -2.98 -5.58
CA LYS A 112 -22.57 -1.54 -5.46
C LYS A 112 -21.70 -0.65 -6.39
N SER A 113 -20.94 -1.23 -7.31
CA SER A 113 -20.05 -0.51 -8.22
C SER A 113 -19.68 -1.38 -9.42
N THR A 114 -20.00 -0.93 -10.63
CA THR A 114 -19.56 -1.52 -11.90
C THR A 114 -18.04 -1.47 -12.12
N VAL A 115 -17.29 -0.87 -11.19
CA VAL A 115 -15.82 -0.81 -11.19
C VAL A 115 -15.21 -2.10 -10.60
N ASP A 116 -15.97 -2.87 -9.82
CA ASP A 116 -15.47 -4.10 -9.17
C ASP A 116 -15.51 -5.33 -10.08
N VAL A 117 -16.06 -5.20 -11.29
CA VAL A 117 -16.03 -6.24 -12.33
C VAL A 117 -14.95 -5.87 -13.35
N ALA A 118 -13.68 -6.14 -13.01
CA ALA A 118 -12.58 -5.99 -13.95
C ALA A 118 -12.65 -7.13 -14.99
N ILE A 119 -13.23 -6.83 -16.16
CA ILE A 119 -13.23 -7.74 -17.31
C ILE A 119 -11.88 -7.59 -18.01
N ASN A 120 -11.09 -8.66 -18.02
CA ASN A 120 -9.75 -8.64 -18.60
C ASN A 120 -9.84 -8.68 -20.14
N GLU A 121 -9.89 -7.53 -20.79
CA GLU A 121 -9.79 -7.41 -22.25
C GLU A 121 -8.32 -7.56 -22.71
N PRO A 122 -8.06 -8.25 -23.84
CA PRO A 122 -6.70 -8.35 -24.38
C PRO A 122 -6.15 -6.97 -24.74
N LEU A 123 -4.95 -6.67 -24.24
CA LEU A 123 -4.33 -5.35 -24.36
C LEU A 123 -3.97 -5.06 -25.83
N THR A 124 -4.82 -4.29 -26.51
CA THR A 124 -4.53 -3.80 -27.87
C THR A 124 -3.79 -2.46 -27.77
N LEU A 125 -2.84 -2.18 -28.67
CA LEU A 125 -2.08 -0.91 -28.68
C LEU A 125 -3.00 0.32 -28.73
N LYS A 126 -4.11 0.24 -29.47
CA LYS A 126 -5.14 1.30 -29.53
C LYS A 126 -5.79 1.56 -28.17
N THR A 127 -6.15 0.49 -27.45
CA THR A 127 -6.72 0.56 -26.10
C THR A 127 -5.69 1.09 -25.11
N THR A 128 -4.44 0.67 -25.23
CA THR A 128 -3.32 1.14 -24.39
C THR A 128 -3.11 2.64 -24.52
N VAL A 129 -3.02 3.15 -25.76
CA VAL A 129 -2.89 4.60 -26.00
C VAL A 129 -4.09 5.36 -25.45
N LYS A 130 -5.31 4.86 -25.66
CA LYS A 130 -6.54 5.47 -25.12
C LYS A 130 -6.52 5.55 -23.58
N ILE A 131 -6.02 4.53 -22.90
CA ILE A 131 -5.88 4.50 -21.44
C ILE A 131 -4.79 5.48 -20.98
N LEU A 132 -3.64 5.52 -21.67
CA LEU A 132 -2.52 6.39 -21.32
C LEU A 132 -2.83 7.88 -21.54
N THR A 133 -3.61 8.22 -22.56
CA THR A 133 -4.01 9.60 -22.84
C THR A 133 -5.10 10.08 -21.87
N ASN A 134 -5.78 9.16 -21.16
CA ASN A 134 -6.77 9.55 -20.17
C ASN A 134 -6.09 10.13 -18.91
N PRO A 135 -6.34 11.40 -18.53
CA PRO A 135 -5.72 12.01 -17.36
C PRO A 135 -6.14 11.33 -16.04
N LEU A 136 -7.29 10.66 -15.99
CA LEU A 136 -7.73 9.93 -14.79
C LEU A 136 -6.82 8.74 -14.47
N THR A 137 -6.14 8.18 -15.47
CA THR A 137 -5.16 7.09 -15.27
C THR A 137 -3.94 7.57 -14.49
N TRP A 138 -3.53 8.82 -14.70
CA TRP A 138 -2.34 9.40 -14.07
C TRP A 138 -2.61 9.97 -12.69
N LEU A 139 -3.86 10.28 -12.35
CA LEU A 139 -4.21 10.94 -11.09
C LEU A 139 -3.74 10.16 -9.84
N PRO A 140 -3.94 8.83 -9.73
CA PRO A 140 -3.39 8.05 -8.61
C PRO A 140 -1.86 7.96 -8.63
N ALA A 141 -1.26 7.82 -9.82
CA ALA A 141 0.19 7.71 -9.97
C ALA A 141 0.90 9.01 -9.54
N LEU A 142 0.35 10.16 -9.92
CA LEU A 142 0.88 11.47 -9.52
C LEU A 142 0.65 11.74 -8.04
N ALA A 143 -0.52 11.38 -7.49
CA ALA A 143 -0.79 11.51 -6.06
C ALA A 143 0.17 10.64 -5.21
N TYR A 144 0.47 9.43 -5.69
CA TYR A 144 1.48 8.59 -5.05
C TYR A 144 2.89 9.16 -5.20
N LEU A 145 3.26 9.65 -6.38
CA LEU A 145 4.57 10.26 -6.62
C LEU A 145 4.83 11.46 -5.71
N THR A 146 3.82 12.31 -5.46
CA THR A 146 3.96 13.48 -4.60
C THR A 146 4.05 13.12 -3.13
N THR A 147 3.21 12.21 -2.63
CA THR A 147 3.22 11.75 -1.23
C THR A 147 4.49 10.98 -0.90
N PHE A 148 4.82 9.95 -1.70
CA PHE A 148 6.03 9.16 -1.52
C PHE A 148 7.31 9.99 -1.73
N GLY A 149 7.29 10.95 -2.67
CA GLY A 149 8.42 11.85 -2.91
C GLY A 149 8.71 12.77 -1.71
N VAL A 150 7.66 13.28 -1.05
CA VAL A 150 7.79 14.06 0.19
C VAL A 150 8.35 13.20 1.32
N GLU A 151 7.84 11.98 1.49
CA GLU A 151 8.31 11.05 2.52
C GLU A 151 9.82 10.78 2.37
N LEU A 152 10.27 10.44 1.16
CA LEU A 152 11.67 10.18 0.87
C LEU A 152 12.56 11.41 1.09
N ALA A 153 12.06 12.61 0.78
CA ALA A 153 12.78 13.85 1.02
C ALA A 153 12.94 14.15 2.52
N ILE A 154 11.88 13.97 3.31
CA ILE A 154 11.90 14.17 4.76
C ILE A 154 12.83 13.13 5.40
N ASP A 155 12.60 11.84 5.16
CA ASP A 155 13.36 10.78 5.84
C ASP A 155 14.87 10.83 5.55
N SER A 156 15.25 11.25 4.34
CA SER A 156 16.67 11.33 3.95
C SER A 156 17.41 12.54 4.50
N GLN A 157 16.74 13.68 4.74
CA GLN A 157 17.39 14.94 5.12
C GLN A 157 17.03 15.46 6.50
N PHE A 158 15.96 14.96 7.13
CA PHE A 158 15.44 15.54 8.37
C PHE A 158 16.45 15.50 9.53
N ALA A 159 17.25 14.43 9.66
CA ALA A 159 18.31 14.34 10.66
C ALA A 159 19.38 15.42 10.48
N ALA A 160 19.75 15.72 9.23
CA ALA A 160 20.73 16.75 8.90
C ALA A 160 20.16 18.16 9.21
N VAL A 161 18.90 18.40 8.87
CA VAL A 161 18.20 19.66 9.18
C VAL A 161 18.17 19.87 10.70
N LEU A 162 17.69 18.89 11.48
CA LEU A 162 17.67 18.97 12.94
C LEU A 162 19.06 19.22 13.53
N PHE A 163 20.09 18.50 13.05
CA PHE A 163 21.45 18.70 13.52
C PHE A 163 21.93 20.13 13.24
N SER A 164 21.73 20.65 12.02
CA SER A 164 22.16 21.99 11.64
C SER A 164 21.49 23.11 12.45
N LEU A 165 20.23 22.94 12.83
CA LEU A 165 19.44 23.93 13.56
C LEU A 165 19.76 23.92 15.07
N PHE A 166 19.89 22.75 15.67
CA PHE A 166 19.97 22.60 17.13
C PHE A 166 21.38 22.35 17.67
N SER A 167 22.35 21.94 16.85
CA SER A 167 23.73 21.66 17.27
C SER A 167 24.39 22.81 18.03
N LYS A 168 24.17 24.06 17.58
CA LYS A 168 24.79 25.25 18.19
C LYS A 168 23.96 25.88 19.30
N LYS A 169 22.65 25.60 19.33
CA LYS A 169 21.69 26.23 20.25
C LYS A 169 21.52 25.44 21.55
N ARG A 170 21.64 24.11 21.51
CA ARG A 170 21.47 23.24 22.68
C ARG A 170 22.76 22.49 23.00
N PRO A 171 23.33 22.66 24.20
CA PRO A 171 24.47 21.86 24.62
C PRO A 171 24.07 20.38 24.67
N GLY A 172 24.85 19.52 24.03
CA GLY A 172 24.61 18.06 23.97
C GLY A 172 23.72 17.57 22.82
N PHE A 173 23.28 18.45 21.91
CA PHE A 173 22.56 18.01 20.71
C PHE A 173 23.51 17.46 19.64
N ASN A 174 23.82 16.17 19.76
CA ASN A 174 24.70 15.45 18.85
C ASN A 174 23.95 14.89 17.64
N GLN A 175 24.70 14.51 16.60
CA GLN A 175 24.16 13.87 15.40
C GLN A 175 23.36 12.60 15.71
N THR A 176 23.77 11.83 16.74
CA THR A 176 23.03 10.64 17.19
C THR A 176 21.65 11.00 17.75
N THR A 177 21.54 12.11 18.49
CA THR A 177 20.27 12.58 19.06
C THR A 177 19.33 13.04 17.94
N ALA A 178 19.84 13.78 16.95
CA ALA A 178 19.06 14.14 15.76
C ALA A 178 18.55 12.90 15.02
N GLY A 179 19.42 11.90 14.86
CA GLY A 179 19.06 10.60 14.28
C GLY A 179 17.96 9.88 15.06
N TYR A 180 17.95 9.93 16.40
CA TYR A 180 16.87 9.35 17.21
C TYR A 180 15.54 10.05 16.99
N TYR A 181 15.50 11.38 16.91
CA TYR A 181 14.26 12.12 16.60
C TYR A 181 13.73 11.77 15.21
N THR A 182 14.60 11.71 14.19
CA THR A 182 14.21 11.27 12.84
C THR A 182 13.73 9.82 12.84
N SER A 183 14.36 8.94 13.61
CA SER A 183 13.94 7.53 13.70
C SER A 183 12.55 7.36 14.31
N ILE A 184 12.14 8.24 15.24
CA ILE A 184 10.78 8.24 15.79
C ILE A 184 9.76 8.61 14.71
N LEU A 185 10.07 9.60 13.86
CA LEU A 185 9.22 9.92 12.70
C LEU A 185 9.15 8.78 11.70
N GLY A 186 10.28 8.14 11.37
CA GLY A 186 10.26 6.96 10.49
C GLY A 186 9.49 5.77 11.10
N LEU A 187 9.54 5.60 12.43
CA LEU A 187 8.76 4.57 13.12
C LEU A 187 7.26 4.88 13.11
N LEU A 188 6.86 6.14 13.10
CA LEU A 188 5.46 6.55 13.01
C LEU A 188 4.81 5.99 11.74
N ASN A 189 5.54 5.97 10.62
CA ASN A 189 5.06 5.44 9.34
C ASN A 189 4.67 3.95 9.43
N LEU A 190 5.30 3.16 10.32
CA LEU A 190 4.94 1.76 10.54
C LEU A 190 3.51 1.60 11.11
N VAL A 191 3.03 2.58 11.88
CA VAL A 191 1.69 2.56 12.50
C VAL A 191 0.67 3.28 11.62
N THR A 192 1.05 4.40 11.02
CA THR A 192 0.13 5.22 10.21
C THR A 192 -0.22 4.55 8.90
N ARG A 193 0.67 3.78 8.28
CA ARG A 193 0.40 3.02 7.04
C ARG A 193 -0.75 2.01 7.17
N PRO A 194 -0.71 1.03 8.10
CA PRO A 194 -1.82 0.11 8.27
C PRO A 194 -3.09 0.81 8.77
N ALA A 195 -2.94 1.84 9.62
CA ALA A 195 -4.08 2.64 10.08
C ALA A 195 -4.75 3.42 8.93
N GLY A 196 -3.97 3.95 8.00
CA GLY A 196 -4.44 4.67 6.82
C GLY A 196 -5.19 3.79 5.85
N GLY A 197 -4.63 2.61 5.57
CA GLY A 197 -5.33 1.58 4.79
C GLY A 197 -6.67 1.22 5.41
N TYR A 198 -6.70 0.96 6.72
CA TYR A 198 -7.93 0.64 7.44
C TYR A 198 -8.95 1.79 7.38
N ILE A 199 -8.55 3.04 7.64
CA ILE A 199 -9.44 4.21 7.56
C ILE A 199 -9.95 4.38 6.12
N GLY A 200 -9.09 4.21 5.12
CA GLY A 200 -9.46 4.27 3.71
C GLY A 200 -10.50 3.23 3.32
N ASP A 201 -10.42 2.02 3.88
CA ASP A 201 -11.40 0.96 3.67
C ASP A 201 -12.73 1.25 4.38
N VAL A 202 -12.69 1.82 5.58
CA VAL A 202 -13.89 2.28 6.30
C VAL A 202 -14.60 3.40 5.52
N VAL A 203 -13.84 4.40 5.04
CA VAL A 203 -14.39 5.49 4.21
C VAL A 203 -14.99 4.94 2.92
N TYR A 204 -14.35 3.97 2.29
CA TYR A 204 -14.88 3.32 1.09
C TYR A 204 -16.21 2.60 1.36
N ARG A 205 -16.35 1.87 2.48
CA ARG A 205 -17.60 1.19 2.82
C ARG A 205 -18.77 2.15 3.05
N HIS A 206 -18.51 3.34 3.60
CA HIS A 206 -19.56 4.31 3.91
C HIS A 206 -19.91 5.24 2.73
N TYR A 207 -18.91 5.73 2.02
CA TYR A 207 -19.06 6.81 1.01
C TYR A 207 -18.70 6.37 -0.42
N GLY A 208 -18.31 5.11 -0.62
CA GLY A 208 -17.95 4.56 -1.93
C GLY A 208 -16.69 5.18 -2.53
N THR A 209 -16.57 5.07 -3.86
CA THR A 209 -15.40 5.52 -4.63
C THR A 209 -15.20 7.04 -4.59
N ASN A 210 -16.28 7.82 -4.53
CA ASN A 210 -16.20 9.29 -4.47
C ASN A 210 -15.71 9.77 -3.10
N GLY A 211 -16.12 9.11 -2.01
CA GLY A 211 -15.61 9.41 -0.67
C GLY A 211 -14.13 9.11 -0.52
N LYS A 212 -13.66 7.98 -1.08
CA LYS A 212 -12.23 7.64 -1.06
C LYS A 212 -11.37 8.68 -1.80
N LYS A 213 -11.83 9.16 -2.96
CA LYS A 213 -11.15 10.25 -3.69
C LYS A 213 -11.09 11.53 -2.86
N ALA A 214 -12.21 11.95 -2.28
CA ALA A 214 -12.27 13.15 -1.46
C ALA A 214 -11.36 13.06 -0.23
N TRP A 215 -11.32 11.88 0.42
CA TRP A 215 -10.44 11.61 1.55
C TRP A 215 -8.96 11.73 1.17
N THR A 216 -8.53 11.07 0.09
CA THR A 216 -7.13 11.16 -0.38
C THR A 216 -6.72 12.59 -0.74
N LEU A 217 -7.62 13.38 -1.34
CA LEU A 217 -7.36 14.79 -1.64
C LEU A 217 -7.29 15.64 -0.38
N LEU A 218 -8.15 15.38 0.61
CA LEU A 218 -8.14 16.07 1.89
C LEU A 218 -6.84 15.80 2.67
N CYS A 219 -6.41 14.53 2.76
CA CYS A 219 -5.14 14.16 3.38
C CYS A 219 -3.97 14.87 2.70
N GLY A 220 -3.93 14.87 1.36
CA GLY A 220 -2.93 15.60 0.58
C GLY A 220 -2.91 17.10 0.87
N LEU A 221 -4.07 17.73 1.04
CA LEU A 221 -4.18 19.15 1.38
C LEU A 221 -3.67 19.44 2.80
N ILE A 222 -4.06 18.61 3.78
CA ILE A 222 -3.60 18.74 5.17
C ILE A 222 -2.08 18.57 5.25
N MET A 223 -1.52 17.57 4.56
CA MET A 223 -0.08 17.38 4.44
C MET A 223 0.60 18.62 3.84
N GLY A 224 0.10 19.14 2.72
CA GLY A 224 0.65 20.34 2.08
C GLY A 224 0.60 21.56 3.00
N ALA A 225 -0.51 21.77 3.70
CA ALA A 225 -0.67 22.86 4.66
C ALA A 225 0.31 22.73 5.85
N ALA A 226 0.50 21.51 6.38
CA ALA A 226 1.46 21.25 7.45
C ALA A 226 2.91 21.54 7.02
N LEU A 227 3.29 21.17 5.80
CA LEU A 227 4.63 21.47 5.25
C LEU A 227 4.86 22.97 5.07
N LEU A 228 3.86 23.69 4.53
CA LEU A 228 3.92 25.15 4.42
C LEU A 228 4.04 25.80 5.80
N ALA A 229 3.22 25.37 6.77
CA ALA A 229 3.30 25.86 8.15
C ALA A 229 4.68 25.60 8.76
N GLY A 230 5.26 24.42 8.56
CA GLY A 230 6.61 24.08 9.01
C GLY A 230 7.69 24.94 8.34
N GLY A 231 7.55 25.20 7.04
CA GLY A 231 8.45 26.07 6.28
C GLY A 231 8.39 27.52 6.75
N PHE A 232 7.19 28.09 6.89
CA PHE A 232 6.98 29.44 7.42
C PHE A 232 7.47 29.57 8.86
N TYR A 233 7.19 28.58 9.70
CA TYR A 233 7.71 28.53 11.07
C TYR A 233 9.24 28.58 11.06
N LEU A 234 9.90 27.73 10.27
CA LEU A 234 11.35 27.69 10.22
C LEU A 234 11.94 29.02 9.69
N GLN A 235 11.32 29.65 8.71
CA GLN A 235 11.75 30.94 8.17
C GLN A 235 11.61 32.07 9.21
N ASN A 236 10.46 32.15 9.88
CA ASN A 236 10.19 33.18 10.89
C ASN A 236 11.14 33.00 12.09
N THR A 237 11.28 31.77 12.56
CA THR A 237 12.04 31.49 13.76
C THR A 237 13.55 31.49 13.54
N ARG A 238 14.02 31.30 12.30
CA ARG A 238 15.42 31.58 11.94
C ARG A 238 15.78 33.06 12.11
N THR A 239 14.79 33.95 11.97
CA THR A 239 14.95 35.40 12.14
C THR A 239 14.79 35.80 13.62
N SER A 240 13.88 35.15 14.36
CA SER A 240 13.62 35.44 15.78
C SER A 240 14.51 34.68 16.78
N GLY A 241 15.18 33.60 16.37
CA GLY A 241 16.07 32.78 17.20
C GLY A 241 15.40 31.68 18.04
N ASP A 242 14.09 31.75 18.29
CA ASP A 242 13.34 30.92 19.26
C ASP A 242 12.80 29.58 18.71
N GLU A 243 13.67 28.78 18.06
CA GLU A 243 13.26 27.51 17.43
C GLU A 243 12.94 26.46 18.50
N SER A 244 11.66 26.14 18.62
CA SER A 244 11.16 25.09 19.52
C SER A 244 11.13 23.76 18.78
N LEU A 245 12.02 22.85 19.20
CA LEU A 245 12.11 21.48 18.66
C LEU A 245 10.75 20.77 18.68
N SER A 246 9.96 20.91 19.75
CA SER A 246 8.67 20.23 19.90
C SER A 246 7.65 20.67 18.86
N ILE A 247 7.63 21.97 18.51
CA ILE A 247 6.70 22.51 17.50
C ILE A 247 7.09 21.98 16.12
N LEU A 248 8.39 22.00 15.81
CA LEU A 248 8.92 21.45 14.56
C LEU A 248 8.57 19.96 14.43
N MET A 249 8.85 19.17 15.46
CA MET A 249 8.53 17.74 15.49
C MET A 249 7.03 17.48 15.35
N GLY A 250 6.19 18.28 16.01
CA GLY A 250 4.72 18.15 15.91
C GLY A 250 4.21 18.41 14.50
N VAL A 251 4.66 19.49 13.86
CA VAL A 251 4.25 19.84 12.50
C VAL A 251 4.67 18.78 11.48
N PHE A 252 5.91 18.30 11.55
CA PHE A 252 6.39 17.22 10.67
C PHE A 252 5.73 15.86 10.97
N SER A 253 5.36 15.59 12.23
CA SER A 253 4.58 14.38 12.57
C SER A 253 3.19 14.42 11.93
N VAL A 254 2.52 15.58 11.95
CA VAL A 254 1.23 15.76 11.28
C VAL A 254 1.39 15.55 9.76
N ALA A 255 2.40 16.17 9.15
CA ALA A 255 2.68 15.95 7.72
C ALA A 255 2.92 14.46 7.40
N ALA A 256 3.68 13.74 8.23
CA ALA A 256 3.94 12.31 8.05
C ALA A 256 2.67 11.45 8.21
N ILE A 257 1.81 11.72 9.21
CA ILE A 257 0.55 10.98 9.40
C ILE A 257 -0.36 11.11 8.18
N PHE A 258 -0.58 12.34 7.70
CA PHE A 258 -1.48 12.60 6.59
C PHE A 258 -0.87 12.28 5.22
N SER A 259 0.44 12.07 5.11
CA SER A 259 1.07 11.52 3.91
C SER A 259 0.72 10.05 3.67
N GLU A 260 0.27 9.33 4.72
CA GLU A 260 0.09 7.88 4.73
C GLU A 260 -1.41 7.45 4.71
N PHE A 261 -2.32 8.44 4.70
CA PHE A 261 -3.78 8.27 4.74
C PHE A 261 -4.45 8.59 3.39
#